data_AF-A0A5B1CCV0-F1
#
_entry.id   AF-A0A5B1CCV0-F1
#
_cell.length_a   1.000
_cell.length_b   1.000
_cell.length_c   1.000
_cell.angle_alpha   90.00
_cell.angle_beta   90.00
_cell.angle_gamma   90.00
#
_symmetry.space_group_name_H-M   'P 1'
#
loop_
_entity.id
_entity.type
_entity.pdbx_description
1 polymer ?
#
loop_
_entity_poly.entity_id
_entity_poly.type
_entity_poly.pdbx_seq_one_letter_code
_entity_poly.pdbx_strand_id
1 'polypeptide(L)'
;MATITLRMPDDLKAKAQQLASEQGVSLNSYINATLAATIAQSETLAMMGDRLAGVDEDKLHDRVMKFMSKSRGGKEPTPKEIDAARRAK
;
A
#
# COMPACT_ATOMS: atom_id res chain seq x y z
N MET A 1 19.54 0.65 -26.92
CA MET A 1 18.34 0.53 -26.07
C MET A 1 17.21 0.03 -26.95
N ALA A 2 16.57 -1.08 -26.61
CA ALA A 2 15.44 -1.60 -27.38
C ALA A 2 14.18 -0.85 -26.96
N THR A 3 13.62 -0.05 -27.87
CA THR A 3 12.31 0.58 -27.67
C THR A 3 11.26 -0.47 -27.94
N ILE A 4 10.70 -1.07 -26.89
CA ILE A 4 9.58 -1.99 -27.02
C ILE A 4 8.32 -1.14 -27.19
N THR A 5 7.73 -1.17 -28.37
CA THR A 5 6.45 -0.48 -28.63
C THR A 5 5.33 -1.25 -27.93
N LEU A 6 4.87 -0.74 -26.79
CA LEU A 6 3.75 -1.33 -26.08
C LEU A 6 2.44 -0.86 -26.73
N ARG A 7 1.83 -1.73 -27.54
CA ARG A 7 0.46 -1.50 -28.04
C ARG A 7 -0.54 -2.10 -27.06
N MET A 8 -1.42 -1.27 -26.52
CA MET A 8 -2.55 -1.75 -25.74
C MET A 8 -3.53 -2.49 -26.67
N PRO A 9 -3.93 -3.73 -26.34
CA PRO A 9 -5.02 -4.42 -27.04
C PRO A 9 -6.30 -3.57 -27.05
N ASP A 10 -7.06 -3.63 -28.14
CA ASP A 10 -8.21 -2.75 -28.35
C ASP A 10 -9.33 -3.00 -27.31
N ASP A 11 -9.50 -4.25 -26.88
CA ASP A 11 -10.45 -4.63 -25.82
C ASP A 11 -10.03 -4.08 -24.46
N LEU A 12 -8.74 -4.13 -24.14
CA LEU A 12 -8.19 -3.57 -22.91
C LEU A 12 -8.35 -2.04 -22.89
N LYS A 13 -8.10 -1.40 -24.03
CA LYS A 13 -8.30 0.05 -24.19
C LYS A 13 -9.76 0.44 -23.96
N ALA A 14 -10.70 -0.30 -24.55
CA ALA A 14 -12.13 -0.05 -24.36
C ALA A 14 -12.55 -0.17 -22.89
N LYS A 15 -12.10 -1.22 -22.19
CA LYS A 15 -12.36 -1.41 -20.75
C LYS A 15 -11.75 -0.29 -19.91
N ALA A 16 -10.49 0.07 -20.15
CA ALA A 16 -9.82 1.15 -19.42
C ALA A 16 -10.52 2.50 -19.66
N GLN A 17 -11.00 2.76 -20.88
CA GLN A 17 -11.74 3.97 -21.20
C GLN A 17 -13.09 4.03 -20.48
N GLN A 18 -13.78 2.90 -20.36
CA GLN A 18 -15.02 2.81 -19.59
C GLN A 18 -14.77 3.10 -18.10
N LEU A 19 -13.79 2.42 -17.50
CA LEU A 19 -13.42 2.62 -16.08
C LEU A 19 -12.98 4.06 -15.80
N ALA A 20 -12.23 4.67 -16.71
CA ALA A 20 -11.85 6.08 -16.61
C ALA A 20 -13.08 7.00 -16.63
N SER A 21 -14.05 6.72 -17.52
CA SER A 21 -15.30 7.48 -17.61
C SER A 21 -16.15 7.34 -16.35
N GLU A 22 -16.27 6.15 -15.78
CA GLU A 22 -17.00 5.89 -14.53
C GLU A 22 -16.38 6.65 -13.34
N GLN A 23 -15.07 6.88 -13.37
CA GLN A 23 -14.34 7.65 -12.37
C GLN A 23 -14.27 9.16 -12.70
N GLY A 24 -14.85 9.60 -13.81
CA GLY A 24 -14.86 11.01 -14.23
C GLY A 24 -13.49 11.55 -14.66
N VAL A 25 -12.57 10.68 -15.11
CA VAL A 25 -11.21 11.07 -15.51
C VAL A 25 -10.90 10.68 -16.95
N SER A 26 -9.88 11.31 -17.54
CA SER A 26 -9.38 10.91 -18.86
C SER A 26 -8.70 9.54 -18.80
N LEU A 27 -8.66 8.82 -19.93
CA LEU A 27 -7.92 7.56 -20.04
C LEU A 27 -6.43 7.72 -19.69
N ASN A 28 -5.81 8.83 -20.07
CA ASN A 28 -4.42 9.10 -19.73
C ASN A 28 -4.23 9.26 -18.21
N SER A 29 -5.11 10.03 -17.56
CA SER A 29 -5.09 10.19 -16.10
C SER A 29 -5.29 8.86 -15.38
N TYR A 30 -6.22 8.04 -15.87
CA TYR A 30 -6.47 6.70 -15.36
C TYR A 30 -5.22 5.82 -15.45
N ILE A 31 -4.60 5.74 -16.65
CA ILE A 31 -3.38 4.94 -16.87
C ILE A 31 -2.23 5.41 -15.95
N ASN A 32 -2.02 6.72 -15.80
CA ASN A 32 -0.99 7.26 -14.92
C ASN A 32 -1.23 6.90 -13.46
N ALA A 33 -2.48 6.99 -13.00
CA ALA A 33 -2.86 6.60 -11.64
C ALA A 33 -2.65 5.10 -11.40
N THR A 34 -3.04 4.26 -12.36
CA THR A 34 -2.80 2.81 -12.29
C THR A 34 -1.31 2.49 -12.24
N LEU A 35 -0.49 3.13 -13.08
CA LEU A 35 0.96 2.94 -13.08
C LEU A 35 1.58 3.35 -11.73
N ALA A 36 1.19 4.50 -11.20
CA ALA A 36 1.65 4.96 -9.89
C ALA A 36 1.27 3.97 -8.78
N ALA A 37 0.04 3.43 -8.82
CA ALA A 37 -0.40 2.41 -7.86
C ALA A 37 0.42 1.12 -7.97
N THR A 38 0.71 0.64 -9.20
CA THR A 38 1.54 -0.55 -9.41
C THR A 38 2.96 -0.35 -8.90
N ILE A 39 3.57 0.81 -9.15
CA ILE A 39 4.91 1.13 -8.63
C ILE A 39 4.89 1.14 -7.10
N ALA A 40 3.94 1.87 -6.49
CA ALA A 40 3.83 1.96 -5.04
C ALA A 40 3.63 0.58 -4.38
N GLN A 41 2.83 -0.30 -4.99
CA GLN A 41 2.65 -1.67 -4.53
C GLN A 41 3.95 -2.47 -4.61
N SER A 42 4.67 -2.39 -5.73
CA SER A 42 5.96 -3.07 -5.90
C SER A 42 7.00 -2.59 -4.89
N GLU A 43 7.11 -1.28 -4.68
CA GLU A 43 8.04 -0.70 -3.70
C GLU A 43 7.66 -1.08 -2.27
N THR A 44 6.36 -1.12 -1.96
CA THR A 44 5.88 -1.56 -0.64
C THR A 44 6.23 -3.02 -0.38
N LEU A 45 6.04 -3.89 -1.37
CA LEU A 45 6.41 -5.30 -1.26
C LEU A 45 7.92 -5.48 -1.09
N ALA A 46 8.74 -4.73 -1.84
CA ALA A 46 10.19 -4.75 -1.68
C ALA A 46 10.61 -4.30 -0.27
N MET A 47 10.06 -3.17 0.21
CA MET A 47 10.32 -2.67 1.56
C MET A 47 9.91 -3.68 2.65
N MET A 48 8.77 -4.37 2.48
CA MET A 48 8.33 -5.42 3.39
C MET A 48 9.28 -6.62 3.35
N GLY A 49 9.70 -7.03 2.15
CA GLY A 49 10.70 -8.08 1.96
C GLY A 49 12.00 -7.77 2.68
N ASP A 50 12.55 -6.56 2.49
CA ASP A 50 13.78 -6.13 3.15
C ASP A 50 13.66 -6.06 4.67
N ARG A 51 12.50 -5.63 5.19
CA ARG A 51 12.25 -5.59 6.64
C ARG A 51 12.11 -6.97 7.27
N LEU A 52 11.63 -7.94 6.51
CA LEU A 52 11.49 -9.33 6.95
C LEU A 52 12.76 -10.14 6.66
N ALA A 53 13.65 -9.66 5.79
CA ALA A 53 14.90 -10.32 5.48
C ALA A 53 15.78 -10.41 6.73
N GLY A 54 16.07 -11.65 7.15
CA GLY A 54 16.86 -11.93 8.34
C GLY A 54 16.08 -11.82 9.66
N VAL A 55 14.76 -11.61 9.62
CA VAL A 55 13.91 -11.70 10.81
C VAL A 55 13.56 -13.16 11.08
N ASP A 56 13.79 -13.59 12.31
CA ASP A 56 13.33 -14.86 12.85
C ASP A 56 11.80 -14.81 13.03
N GLU A 57 11.07 -15.58 12.23
CA GLU A 57 9.61 -15.56 12.14
C GLU A 57 8.96 -15.96 13.47
N ASP A 58 9.52 -16.94 14.18
CA ASP A 58 9.02 -17.39 15.49
C ASP A 58 9.17 -16.27 16.52
N LYS A 59 10.32 -15.59 16.55
CA LYS A 59 10.52 -14.43 17.45
C LYS A 59 9.63 -13.24 17.09
N LEU A 60 9.34 -13.02 15.80
CA LEU A 60 8.43 -11.99 15.36
C LEU A 60 7.00 -12.29 15.81
N HIS A 61 6.55 -13.53 15.60
CA HIS A 61 5.26 -14.02 16.05
C HIS A 61 5.08 -13.85 17.56
N ASP A 62 6.07 -14.27 18.36
CA ASP A 62 6.05 -14.12 19.82
C ASP A 62 5.95 -12.65 20.26
N ARG A 63 6.65 -11.74 19.57
CA ARG A 63 6.56 -10.29 19.83
C ARG A 63 5.17 -9.75 19.53
N VAL A 64 4.56 -10.17 18.41
CA VAL A 64 3.20 -9.76 18.04
C VAL A 64 2.19 -10.29 19.05
N MET A 65 2.27 -11.57 19.42
CA MET A 65 1.37 -12.17 20.41
C MET A 65 1.54 -11.54 21.79
N LYS A 66 2.76 -11.18 22.19
CA LYS A 66 3.04 -10.42 23.41
C LYS A 66 2.49 -9.00 23.37
N PHE A 67 2.47 -8.34 22.21
CA PHE A 67 1.84 -7.03 22.03
C PHE A 67 0.31 -7.15 22.10
N MET A 68 -0.28 -8.10 21.37
CA MET A 68 -1.72 -8.33 21.33
C MET A 68 -2.29 -8.74 22.69
N SER A 69 -1.58 -9.57 23.45
CA SER A 69 -1.96 -9.97 24.81
C SER A 69 -1.92 -8.83 25.84
N LYS A 70 -1.27 -7.70 25.50
CA LYS A 70 -1.29 -6.48 26.33
C LYS A 70 -2.46 -5.55 26.03
N SER A 71 -3.36 -5.90 25.12
CA SER A 71 -4.58 -5.11 24.89
C SER A 71 -5.47 -5.16 26.14
N ARG A 72 -5.29 -4.18 27.02
CA ARG A 72 -6.23 -3.91 28.11
C ARG A 72 -7.39 -3.15 27.51
N GLY A 73 -8.62 -3.64 27.72
CA GLY A 73 -9.82 -2.84 27.46
C GLY A 73 -9.71 -1.53 28.24
N GLY A 74 -9.65 -0.42 27.51
CA GLY A 74 -9.59 0.94 28.04
C GLY A 74 -10.46 1.84 27.19
N LYS A 75 -10.79 3.02 27.69
CA LYS A 75 -11.46 4.04 26.86
C LYS A 75 -10.54 4.39 25.69
N GLU A 76 -11.15 4.55 24.51
CA GLU A 76 -10.44 5.01 23.33
C GLU A 76 -9.71 6.33 23.65
N PRO A 77 -8.40 6.43 23.38
CA PRO A 77 -7.62 7.61 23.72
C PRO A 77 -8.17 8.83 22.98
N THR A 78 -8.27 9.93 23.69
CA THR A 78 -8.69 11.20 23.12
C THR A 78 -7.65 11.70 22.10
N PRO A 79 -8.05 12.55 21.14
CA PRO A 79 -7.12 13.11 20.16
C PRO A 79 -5.89 13.79 20.78
N LYS A 80 -6.03 14.41 21.96
CA LYS A 80 -4.93 15.03 22.70
C LYS A 80 -3.91 14.02 23.22
N GLU A 81 -4.37 12.86 23.66
CA GLU A 81 -3.50 11.77 24.15
C GLU A 81 -2.72 11.12 23.00
N ILE A 82 -3.33 11.01 21.82
CA ILE A 82 -2.68 10.51 20.61
C ILE A 82 -1.56 11.47 20.17
N ASP A 83 -1.83 12.78 20.15
CA ASP A 83 -0.84 13.78 19.77
C ASP A 83 0.33 13.88 20.76
N ALA A 84 0.07 13.71 22.05
CA ALA A 84 1.11 13.66 23.07
C ALA A 84 2.02 12.43 22.89
N ALA A 85 1.44 11.25 22.63
CA ALA A 85 2.21 10.02 22.39
C ALA A 85 3.08 10.09 21.11
N ARG A 86 2.63 10.81 20.08
CA ARG A 86 3.42 11.04 18.85
C ARG A 86 4.64 11.92 19.07
N ARG A 87 4.60 12.85 20.02
CA ARG A 87 5.70 13.79 20.33
C ARG A 87 6.70 13.25 21.35
N ALA A 88 6.37 12.15 22.02
CA ALA A 88 7.21 11.51 23.04
C ALA A 88 8.19 10.46 22.47
N LYS A 89 8.26 10.33 21.14
CA LYS A 89 9.22 9.52 20.39
C LYS A 89 10.19 10.43 19.67
#